data_AF-A0A6A6R6S7-F1
#
_entry.id   AF-A0A6A6R6S7-F1
#
_cell.length_a   1.000
_cell.length_b   1.000
_cell.length_c   1.000
_cell.angle_alpha   90.00
_cell.angle_beta   90.00
_cell.angle_gamma   90.00
#
_symmetry.space_group_name_H-M   'P 1'
#
loop_
_entity.id
_entity.type
_entity.pdbx_description
1 polymer ?
#
loop_
_entity_poly.entity_id
_entity_poly.type
_entity_poly.pdbx_seq_one_letter_code
_entity_poly.pdbx_strand_id
1 'polypeptide(L)'
;MESDGLMSPRSTKRSRSEMEEDDVKPVNPPANEDEDTSSDDDDFGPALPSTAPKKKRRKLPYEKLYIAALPTAGRYVKSLMHREQLSFTTFTPYTDFLITSSVDGVVKFWKKDFGGIEFVKEFRAHNGEIKSVNVSADGRSFATAGADKTVKIFDVVTFDLLAMLTLEYAPKCVCWVHGRGASFPQLAVSDDESSWIRLYDGRGENQEPLHIVKSLHRRPVHLMAYNNEYDCVVSADEGGMVEYWRASGTYEKPDNVFEIKSSTNLFDFKKSKSVPSSITISPTGHQFATMSFPDRKIRIFDFKSGRLYRTYDESIETISEMQQAGTAIQTLEDAEFNRKLAVEKELDTAAVRSRINVIFDETGNFILYGSILGTKVLNTLTNRVVKVYGKDEPFRALNLALYQGQPEKKGIVTVAMAASDNPLLQEAEARDAMLVSTGVGKMRFYMFTNDPNASKSERDVQNEKPRNINTKQQVEAKLAATGTSAIIHTTYGDIHIRLFPEAAPKAVENFVTHAKNGYYNNIIFHRVIRKFMIQTGDPMGDGTGGDSIWGKNFEDEFSTLRHDKPYTVSMANAGRNTNGSQFFITTEKASWLDDKHTIFGRAIQGLDVVHKIENARVYKEKPEEEIKIINIDVV
;
A
#
# COMPACT_ATOMS: atom_id res chain seq x y z
N MET A 1 53.78 -19.81 -73.38
CA MET A 1 52.76 -19.36 -74.32
C MET A 1 52.28 -18.04 -73.74
N GLU A 2 52.98 -16.95 -74.09
CA GLU A 2 52.60 -16.07 -75.21
C GLU A 2 51.22 -15.46 -74.96
N SER A 3 50.96 -14.16 -75.03
CA SER A 3 51.77 -12.98 -75.36
C SER A 3 50.80 -11.80 -75.24
N ASP A 4 51.28 -10.69 -74.68
CA ASP A 4 51.09 -9.29 -75.10
C ASP A 4 49.78 -8.79 -75.73
N GLY A 5 49.31 -7.62 -75.25
CA GLY A 5 48.57 -6.69 -76.11
C GLY A 5 47.84 -5.51 -75.46
N LEU A 6 48.59 -4.53 -74.95
CA LEU A 6 48.38 -3.06 -74.98
C LEU A 6 46.95 -2.46 -74.91
N MET A 7 46.72 -1.57 -73.93
CA MET A 7 46.61 -0.12 -74.23
C MET A 7 46.67 0.83 -73.00
N SER A 8 47.61 1.77 -73.12
CA SER A 8 47.89 3.11 -72.56
C SER A 8 47.08 3.77 -71.41
N PRO A 9 47.73 4.71 -70.67
CA PRO A 9 47.33 5.18 -69.34
C PRO A 9 46.64 6.58 -69.36
N ARG A 10 45.74 6.85 -68.41
CA ARG A 10 45.37 8.22 -68.05
C ARG A 10 45.16 8.39 -66.55
N SER A 11 45.89 9.37 -66.03
CA SER A 11 45.87 9.92 -64.69
C SER A 11 44.57 10.66 -64.36
N THR A 12 44.02 10.44 -63.16
CA THR A 12 43.23 11.44 -62.45
C THR A 12 43.26 11.17 -60.94
N LYS A 13 43.98 12.04 -60.22
CA LYS A 13 43.83 12.48 -58.81
C LYS A 13 43.33 11.46 -57.76
N ARG A 14 44.25 11.07 -56.86
CA ARG A 14 43.91 10.43 -55.58
C ARG A 14 43.23 11.43 -54.63
N SER A 15 42.27 10.93 -53.86
CA SER A 15 41.47 11.63 -52.87
C SER A 15 42.22 11.82 -51.56
N ARG A 16 41.80 12.85 -50.81
CA ARG A 16 42.35 13.41 -49.56
C ARG A 16 42.38 12.45 -48.34
N SER A 17 42.18 11.16 -48.54
CA SER A 17 42.15 10.14 -47.47
C SER A 17 43.47 9.36 -47.31
N GLU A 18 44.53 9.70 -48.06
CA GLU A 18 45.86 9.05 -47.99
C GLU A 18 46.99 10.03 -47.58
N MET A 19 46.68 11.11 -46.85
CA MET A 19 47.69 12.10 -46.38
C MET A 19 47.69 12.36 -44.87
N GLU A 20 46.98 11.58 -44.06
CA GLU A 20 47.00 11.72 -42.58
C GLU A 20 47.23 10.37 -41.89
N GLU A 21 48.21 9.62 -42.37
CA GLU A 21 48.92 8.60 -41.59
C GLU A 21 50.37 9.05 -41.42
N ASP A 22 50.61 9.89 -40.42
CA ASP A 22 51.92 10.04 -39.79
C ASP A 22 51.72 10.48 -38.34
N ASP A 23 52.46 9.84 -37.44
CA ASP A 23 52.55 10.05 -35.99
C ASP A 23 51.39 9.57 -35.12
N VAL A 24 51.51 8.36 -34.55
CA VAL A 24 51.83 8.15 -33.12
C VAL A 24 52.22 6.68 -32.87
N LYS A 25 53.42 6.45 -32.32
CA LYS A 25 53.91 5.20 -31.72
C LYS A 25 54.13 5.37 -30.20
N PRO A 26 54.31 4.28 -29.42
CA PRO A 26 53.61 4.02 -28.16
C PRO A 26 54.46 4.28 -26.89
N VAL A 27 53.81 4.37 -25.72
CA VAL A 27 54.50 4.27 -24.41
C VAL A 27 53.66 3.45 -23.42
N ASN A 28 54.31 2.45 -22.83
CA ASN A 28 53.87 1.56 -21.76
C ASN A 28 54.15 2.18 -20.35
N PRO A 29 53.65 1.59 -19.24
CA PRO A 29 53.23 2.30 -18.01
C PRO A 29 54.30 2.38 -16.90
N PRO A 30 54.00 3.07 -15.79
CA PRO A 30 54.39 2.59 -14.45
C PRO A 30 53.16 2.51 -13.52
N ALA A 31 52.91 1.38 -12.84
CA ALA A 31 53.53 0.89 -11.59
C ALA A 31 52.89 1.50 -10.32
N ASN A 32 52.35 0.61 -9.48
CA ASN A 32 51.88 0.86 -8.11
C ASN A 32 53.01 1.38 -7.22
N GLU A 33 52.66 2.18 -6.21
CA GLU A 33 53.02 1.92 -4.80
C GLU A 33 52.23 2.85 -3.88
N ASP A 34 51.64 2.23 -2.86
CA ASP A 34 50.94 2.83 -1.72
C ASP A 34 51.92 3.62 -0.83
N GLU A 35 51.44 4.60 -0.06
CA GLU A 35 51.66 4.64 1.39
C GLU A 35 50.89 5.78 2.08
N ASP A 36 50.42 5.43 3.28
CA ASP A 36 49.64 6.19 4.25
C ASP A 36 50.31 7.49 4.74
N THR A 37 49.53 8.41 5.32
CA THR A 37 49.61 8.71 6.77
C THR A 37 48.70 9.88 7.18
N SER A 38 48.20 9.77 8.41
CA SER A 38 47.40 10.75 9.15
C SER A 38 48.25 11.94 9.61
N SER A 39 47.65 13.11 9.85
CA SER A 39 47.82 13.93 11.07
C SER A 39 47.11 15.28 10.93
N ASP A 40 46.37 15.66 11.97
CA ASP A 40 45.98 17.05 12.28
C ASP A 40 47.24 17.93 12.47
N ASP A 41 47.15 19.21 12.12
CA ASP A 41 47.36 20.34 13.05
C ASP A 41 47.37 21.71 12.32
N ASP A 42 46.97 22.71 13.10
CA ASP A 42 46.73 24.12 12.80
C ASP A 42 47.74 24.85 11.88
N ASP A 43 47.22 25.64 10.93
CA ASP A 43 47.96 26.78 10.37
C ASP A 43 47.08 28.04 10.30
N PHE A 44 47.24 28.88 11.34
CA PHE A 44 46.71 30.23 11.43
C PHE A 44 47.57 31.17 10.56
N GLY A 45 47.12 31.48 9.35
CA GLY A 45 47.76 32.47 8.48
C GLY A 45 46.80 33.05 7.43
N PRO A 46 46.93 34.33 7.02
CA PRO A 46 45.98 34.97 6.13
C PRO A 46 46.07 34.36 4.72
N ALA A 47 44.99 33.71 4.29
CA ALA A 47 44.91 33.05 2.99
C ALA A 47 45.07 34.05 1.82
N LEU A 48 46.13 33.87 1.03
CA LEU A 48 46.24 34.44 -0.31
C LEU A 48 45.22 33.76 -1.25
N PRO A 49 44.65 34.48 -2.23
CA PRO A 49 43.63 33.91 -3.12
C PRO A 49 44.26 32.88 -4.05
N SER A 50 44.08 31.59 -3.74
CA SER A 50 44.57 30.51 -4.59
C SER A 50 43.72 30.39 -5.85
N THR A 51 44.33 30.69 -6.99
CA THR A 51 43.85 30.36 -8.33
C THR A 51 44.03 28.87 -8.62
N ALA A 52 43.44 28.02 -7.78
CA ALA A 52 43.33 26.61 -8.12
C ALA A 52 42.35 26.46 -9.30
N PRO A 53 42.68 25.71 -10.38
CA PRO A 53 41.75 25.48 -11.47
C PRO A 53 40.53 24.74 -10.90
N LYS A 54 39.34 25.36 -10.99
CA LYS A 54 38.08 24.75 -10.55
C LYS A 54 37.96 23.38 -11.23
N LYS A 55 38.01 22.29 -10.44
CA LYS A 55 37.80 20.92 -10.93
C LYS A 55 36.59 20.91 -11.87
N LYS A 56 36.76 20.49 -13.13
CA LYS A 56 35.66 20.42 -14.11
C LYS A 56 34.51 19.63 -13.48
N ARG A 57 33.37 20.29 -13.25
CA ARG A 57 32.18 19.67 -12.66
C ARG A 57 31.74 18.52 -13.57
N ARG A 58 31.59 17.32 -13.00
CA ARG A 58 30.97 16.19 -13.71
C ARG A 58 29.57 16.63 -14.13
N LYS A 59 29.26 16.49 -15.42
CA LYS A 59 27.97 16.81 -16.01
C LYS A 59 27.42 15.53 -16.62
N LEU A 60 26.16 15.21 -16.34
CA LEU A 60 25.51 14.08 -16.96
C LEU A 60 25.23 14.44 -18.43
N PRO A 61 25.71 13.66 -19.41
CA PRO A 61 25.33 13.85 -20.80
C PRO A 61 23.81 13.74 -20.94
N TYR A 62 23.20 14.61 -21.77
CA TYR A 62 21.76 14.60 -22.06
C TYR A 62 20.83 14.76 -20.84
N GLU A 63 21.34 15.32 -19.73
CA GLU A 63 20.57 15.52 -18.49
C GLU A 63 19.20 16.18 -18.71
N LYS A 64 19.12 17.18 -19.59
CA LYS A 64 17.86 17.87 -19.92
C LYS A 64 16.81 16.91 -20.51
N LEU A 65 17.21 15.99 -21.37
CA LEU A 65 16.33 15.01 -22.00
C LEU A 65 15.78 14.05 -20.94
N TYR A 66 16.64 13.57 -20.05
CA TYR A 66 16.20 12.68 -18.98
C TYR A 66 15.26 13.38 -17.98
N ILE A 67 15.46 14.68 -17.73
CA ILE A 67 14.54 15.48 -16.92
C ILE A 67 13.20 15.66 -17.62
N ALA A 68 13.20 15.86 -18.95
CA ALA A 68 11.98 15.98 -19.74
C ALA A 68 11.15 14.68 -19.77
N ALA A 69 11.80 13.52 -19.54
CA ALA A 69 11.13 12.23 -19.40
C ALA A 69 10.48 12.01 -18.01
N LEU A 70 10.60 12.97 -17.09
CA LEU A 70 9.93 12.94 -15.79
C LEU A 70 8.67 13.82 -15.80
N PRO A 71 7.68 13.56 -14.93
CA PRO A 71 6.46 14.37 -14.87
C PRO A 71 6.76 15.85 -14.71
N THR A 72 6.11 16.71 -15.49
CA THR A 72 6.41 18.14 -15.52
C THR A 72 5.79 18.88 -14.34
N ALA A 73 4.58 18.51 -13.93
CA ALA A 73 3.87 19.16 -12.84
C ALA A 73 4.55 18.93 -11.48
N GLY A 74 4.85 20.01 -10.75
CA GLY A 74 5.41 19.94 -9.40
C GLY A 74 4.37 19.58 -8.33
N ARG A 75 3.08 19.80 -8.60
CA ARG A 75 1.94 19.46 -7.75
C ARG A 75 1.22 18.25 -8.32
N TYR A 76 0.49 17.52 -7.47
CA TYR A 76 -0.32 16.43 -7.99
C TYR A 76 -1.52 16.99 -8.75
N VAL A 77 -1.84 16.32 -9.85
CA VAL A 77 -2.91 16.70 -10.78
C VAL A 77 -4.22 16.04 -10.36
N LYS A 78 -4.14 14.79 -9.91
CA LYS A 78 -5.31 14.02 -9.49
C LYS A 78 -4.96 13.13 -8.31
N SER A 79 -5.92 12.93 -7.42
CA SER A 79 -5.84 11.98 -6.31
C SER A 79 -7.07 11.07 -6.31
N LEU A 80 -6.84 9.80 -5.96
CA LEU A 80 -7.88 8.76 -5.95
C LEU A 80 -7.84 8.02 -4.62
N MET A 81 -9.02 7.69 -4.12
CA MET A 81 -9.25 7.14 -2.79
C MET A 81 -9.30 5.61 -2.78
N HIS A 82 -8.89 5.08 -1.64
CA HIS A 82 -9.19 3.75 -1.16
C HIS A 82 -10.06 3.86 0.10
N ARG A 83 -10.70 2.75 0.48
CA ARG A 83 -11.43 2.65 1.75
C ARG A 83 -10.54 2.77 2.97
N GLU A 84 -9.28 2.35 2.86
CA GLU A 84 -8.28 2.36 3.93
C GLU A 84 -6.92 2.88 3.43
N GLN A 85 -5.96 3.06 4.35
CA GLN A 85 -4.60 3.49 3.99
C GLN A 85 -3.96 2.55 2.97
N LEU A 86 -3.30 3.13 1.96
CA LEU A 86 -2.54 2.36 0.99
C LEU A 86 -1.19 1.91 1.57
N SER A 87 -0.82 0.66 1.28
CA SER A 87 0.47 0.08 1.63
C SER A 87 1.47 0.23 0.49
N PHE A 88 1.09 -0.17 -0.73
CA PHE A 88 2.00 -0.30 -1.86
C PHE A 88 1.40 0.24 -3.15
N THR A 89 2.26 0.72 -4.04
CA THR A 89 1.90 1.14 -5.38
C THR A 89 3.00 0.73 -6.34
N THR A 90 2.66 0.10 -7.46
CA THR A 90 3.66 -0.41 -8.41
C THR A 90 3.13 -0.32 -9.83
N PHE A 91 3.95 0.22 -10.73
CA PHE A 91 3.74 0.06 -12.15
C PHE A 91 4.33 -1.27 -12.60
N THR A 92 3.56 -1.96 -13.42
CA THR A 92 3.95 -3.22 -14.04
C THR A 92 4.82 -2.92 -15.27
N PRO A 93 5.98 -3.58 -15.43
CA PRO A 93 6.83 -3.36 -16.58
C PRO A 93 6.14 -3.93 -17.84
N TYR A 94 6.20 -3.21 -18.97
CA TYR A 94 5.68 -3.64 -20.29
C TYR A 94 4.17 -3.80 -20.45
N THR A 95 3.38 -3.73 -19.38
CA THR A 95 1.92 -3.94 -19.44
C THR A 95 1.11 -2.69 -19.09
N ASP A 96 1.77 -1.57 -18.74
CA ASP A 96 1.16 -0.26 -18.52
C ASP A 96 0.02 -0.27 -17.48
N PHE A 97 0.06 -1.19 -16.50
CA PHE A 97 -0.87 -1.20 -15.37
C PHE A 97 -0.22 -0.65 -14.12
N LEU A 98 -0.97 0.19 -13.42
CA LEU A 98 -0.70 0.56 -12.04
C LEU A 98 -1.49 -0.38 -11.12
N ILE A 99 -0.81 -0.95 -10.13
CA ILE A 99 -1.43 -1.77 -9.11
C ILE A 99 -1.28 -1.05 -7.77
N THR A 100 -2.40 -0.88 -7.07
CA THR A 100 -2.42 -0.31 -5.72
C THR A 100 -2.90 -1.35 -4.71
N SER A 101 -2.28 -1.36 -3.54
CA SER A 101 -2.60 -2.31 -2.46
C SER A 101 -2.85 -1.57 -1.16
N SER A 102 -3.89 -1.98 -0.44
CA SER A 102 -4.38 -1.35 0.78
C SER A 102 -4.15 -2.24 2.01
N VAL A 103 -4.06 -1.61 3.19
CA VAL A 103 -3.88 -2.28 4.48
C VAL A 103 -5.06 -3.20 4.82
N ASP A 104 -6.24 -2.98 4.24
CA ASP A 104 -7.41 -3.82 4.46
C ASP A 104 -7.49 -5.07 3.57
N GLY A 105 -6.42 -5.38 2.82
CA GLY A 105 -6.34 -6.58 1.98
C GLY A 105 -6.87 -6.37 0.56
N VAL A 106 -7.19 -5.13 0.16
CA VAL A 106 -7.72 -4.81 -1.17
C VAL A 106 -6.60 -4.47 -2.14
N VAL A 107 -6.67 -5.06 -3.34
CA VAL A 107 -5.81 -4.78 -4.49
C VAL A 107 -6.66 -4.19 -5.61
N LYS A 108 -6.20 -3.12 -6.25
CA LYS A 108 -6.86 -2.53 -7.41
C LYS A 108 -5.91 -2.43 -8.59
N PHE A 109 -6.46 -2.72 -9.76
CA PHE A 109 -5.80 -2.59 -11.04
C PHE A 109 -6.30 -1.35 -11.74
N TRP A 110 -5.37 -0.53 -12.19
CA TRP A 110 -5.64 0.68 -12.96
C TRP A 110 -4.88 0.60 -14.28
N LYS A 111 -5.58 0.81 -15.39
CA LYS A 111 -4.98 0.89 -16.70
C LYS A 111 -4.42 2.29 -16.89
N LYS A 112 -3.15 2.38 -17.31
CA LYS A 112 -2.58 3.66 -17.74
C LYS A 112 -3.04 3.93 -19.16
N ASP A 113 -3.76 5.02 -19.35
CA ASP A 113 -4.11 5.58 -20.66
C ASP A 113 -3.46 6.95 -20.81
N PHE A 114 -3.46 7.54 -22.01
CA PHE A 114 -2.79 8.82 -22.23
C PHE A 114 -3.37 9.93 -21.32
N GLY A 115 -2.50 10.58 -20.55
CA GLY A 115 -2.83 11.68 -19.63
C GLY A 115 -3.48 11.26 -18.30
N GLY A 116 -3.84 9.99 -18.10
CA GLY A 116 -4.58 9.56 -16.91
C GLY A 116 -4.45 8.09 -16.56
N ILE A 117 -5.30 7.63 -15.64
CA ILE A 117 -5.52 6.21 -15.35
C ILE A 117 -7.02 5.92 -15.26
N GLU A 118 -7.40 4.72 -15.66
CA GLU A 118 -8.75 4.20 -15.58
C GLU A 118 -8.81 3.04 -14.60
N PHE A 119 -9.88 2.99 -13.81
CA PHE A 119 -10.13 1.88 -12.89
C PHE A 119 -10.59 0.65 -13.70
N VAL A 120 -9.93 -0.49 -13.48
CA VAL A 120 -10.25 -1.73 -14.19
C VAL A 120 -10.99 -2.69 -13.28
N LYS A 121 -10.36 -3.10 -12.18
CA LYS A 121 -10.87 -4.17 -11.31
C LYS A 121 -10.37 -4.03 -9.89
N GLU A 122 -11.23 -4.40 -8.94
CA GLU A 122 -10.92 -4.49 -7.52
C GLU A 122 -10.97 -5.95 -7.07
N PHE A 123 -10.01 -6.35 -6.25
CA PHE A 123 -9.96 -7.64 -5.59
C PHE A 123 -9.78 -7.49 -4.09
N ARG A 124 -10.65 -8.15 -3.32
CA ARG A 124 -10.35 -8.42 -1.91
C ARG A 124 -9.42 -9.62 -1.82
N ALA A 125 -8.13 -9.34 -1.97
CA ALA A 125 -7.08 -10.35 -1.98
C ALA A 125 -6.95 -11.00 -0.60
N HIS A 126 -6.93 -10.25 0.49
CA HIS A 126 -6.66 -10.85 1.80
C HIS A 126 -7.72 -10.47 2.85
N ASN A 127 -7.91 -11.35 3.84
CA ASN A 127 -8.70 -11.06 5.04
C ASN A 127 -7.81 -10.45 6.15
N GLY A 128 -6.97 -9.49 5.77
CA GLY A 128 -5.99 -8.86 6.65
C GLY A 128 -5.00 -8.01 5.87
N GLU A 129 -3.97 -7.51 6.55
CA GLU A 129 -2.95 -6.66 5.95
C GLU A 129 -2.13 -7.41 4.90
N ILE A 130 -1.89 -6.75 3.77
CA ILE A 130 -0.92 -7.17 2.77
C ILE A 130 0.46 -6.79 3.29
N LYS A 131 1.28 -7.80 3.60
CA LYS A 131 2.63 -7.62 4.15
C LYS A 131 3.65 -7.28 3.07
N SER A 132 3.51 -7.86 1.88
CA SER A 132 4.45 -7.67 0.78
C SER A 132 3.77 -7.91 -0.56
N VAL A 133 4.26 -7.22 -1.60
CA VAL A 133 3.80 -7.36 -2.98
C VAL A 133 5.01 -7.37 -3.91
N ASN A 134 4.89 -8.08 -5.04
CA ASN A 134 5.94 -8.11 -6.05
C ASN A 134 5.37 -8.39 -7.45
N VAL A 135 5.89 -7.69 -8.45
CA VAL A 135 5.56 -7.92 -9.86
C VAL A 135 6.70 -8.68 -10.53
N SER A 136 6.37 -9.63 -11.39
CA SER A 136 7.35 -10.40 -12.16
C SER A 136 8.17 -9.50 -13.11
N ALA A 137 9.38 -9.92 -13.46
CA ALA A 137 10.28 -9.14 -14.30
C ALA A 137 9.75 -8.86 -15.73
N ASP A 138 8.76 -9.66 -16.17
CA ASP A 138 8.04 -9.50 -17.43
C ASP A 138 6.69 -8.76 -17.30
N GLY A 139 6.29 -8.42 -16.07
CA GLY A 139 5.09 -7.64 -15.75
C GLY A 139 3.76 -8.33 -15.95
N ARG A 140 3.78 -9.65 -16.18
CA ARG A 140 2.56 -10.44 -16.41
C ARG A 140 1.95 -10.98 -15.13
N SER A 141 2.76 -11.22 -14.10
CA SER A 141 2.30 -11.81 -12.85
C SER A 141 2.52 -10.87 -11.68
N PHE A 142 1.53 -10.82 -10.79
CA PHE A 142 1.58 -10.03 -9.58
C PHE A 142 1.29 -10.93 -8.37
N ALA A 143 2.16 -10.91 -7.37
CA ALA A 143 2.00 -11.71 -6.17
C ALA A 143 1.77 -10.81 -4.95
N THR A 144 0.84 -11.22 -4.08
CA THR A 144 0.57 -10.57 -2.79
C THR A 144 0.67 -11.58 -1.65
N ALA A 145 1.35 -11.19 -0.58
CA ALA A 145 1.45 -11.98 0.64
C ALA A 145 0.64 -11.31 1.76
N GLY A 146 -0.30 -12.06 2.34
CA GLY A 146 -1.20 -11.57 3.38
C GLY A 146 -0.85 -12.07 4.78
N ALA A 147 -1.28 -11.31 5.79
CA ALA A 147 -1.26 -11.75 7.19
C ALA A 147 -2.17 -12.98 7.45
N ASP A 148 -3.06 -13.31 6.51
CA ASP A 148 -3.95 -14.48 6.55
C ASP A 148 -3.28 -15.80 6.14
N LYS A 149 -1.93 -15.82 6.10
CA LYS A 149 -1.12 -16.99 5.70
C LYS A 149 -1.38 -17.48 4.27
N THR A 150 -1.85 -16.58 3.39
CA THR A 150 -2.01 -16.90 1.98
C THR A 150 -1.11 -16.03 1.11
N VAL A 151 -0.68 -16.60 -0.01
CA VAL A 151 -0.07 -15.87 -1.12
C VAL A 151 -0.99 -15.98 -2.31
N LYS A 152 -1.37 -14.86 -2.90
CA LYS A 152 -2.24 -14.82 -4.07
C LYS A 152 -1.47 -14.33 -5.29
N ILE A 153 -1.64 -15.03 -6.39
CA ILE A 153 -0.97 -14.78 -7.66
C ILE A 153 -2.03 -14.35 -8.66
N PHE A 154 -1.83 -13.19 -9.26
CA PHE A 154 -2.71 -12.57 -10.24
C PHE A 154 -2.02 -12.52 -11.60
N ASP A 155 -2.80 -12.72 -12.65
CA ASP A 155 -2.43 -12.34 -14.01
C ASP A 155 -2.82 -10.88 -14.21
N VAL A 156 -1.82 -10.05 -14.50
CA VAL A 156 -1.98 -8.61 -14.71
C VAL A 156 -2.73 -8.33 -16.00
N VAL A 157 -2.59 -9.16 -17.03
CA VAL A 157 -3.15 -8.90 -18.36
C VAL A 157 -4.62 -9.30 -18.44
N THR A 158 -4.98 -10.45 -17.86
CA THR A 158 -6.37 -10.92 -17.83
C THR A 158 -7.14 -10.41 -16.61
N PHE A 159 -6.44 -9.80 -15.65
CA PHE A 159 -6.99 -9.33 -14.37
C PHE A 159 -7.64 -10.43 -13.55
N ASP A 160 -7.09 -11.65 -13.58
CA ASP A 160 -7.67 -12.79 -12.88
C ASP A 160 -6.73 -13.32 -11.80
N LEU A 161 -7.33 -13.93 -10.78
CA LEU A 161 -6.59 -14.67 -9.76
C LEU A 161 -6.17 -16.01 -10.38
N LEU A 162 -4.87 -16.17 -10.67
CA LEU A 162 -4.31 -17.40 -11.22
C LEU A 162 -4.26 -18.51 -10.17
N ALA A 163 -3.73 -18.19 -8.99
CA ALA A 163 -3.54 -19.18 -7.95
C ALA A 163 -3.58 -18.58 -6.55
N MET A 164 -3.88 -19.44 -5.58
CA MET A 164 -3.82 -19.16 -4.16
C MET A 164 -2.99 -20.26 -3.49
N LEU A 165 -1.89 -19.86 -2.87
CA LEU A 165 -1.04 -20.71 -2.05
C LEU A 165 -1.42 -20.52 -0.58
N THR A 166 -1.88 -21.58 0.06
CA THR A 166 -2.16 -21.59 1.51
C THR A 166 -0.91 -22.07 2.23
N LEU A 167 -0.38 -21.26 3.13
CA LEU A 167 0.86 -21.53 3.84
C LEU A 167 0.57 -21.90 5.29
N GLU A 168 1.39 -22.77 5.87
CA GLU A 168 1.29 -23.12 7.30
C GLU A 168 1.82 -22.00 8.21
N TYR A 169 2.65 -21.11 7.65
CA TYR A 169 3.32 -20.00 8.32
C TYR A 169 2.82 -18.64 7.79
N ALA A 170 3.11 -17.57 8.53
CA ALA A 170 2.80 -16.22 8.08
C ALA A 170 3.89 -15.72 7.12
N PRO A 171 3.58 -15.40 5.86
CA PRO A 171 4.58 -14.90 4.93
C PRO A 171 4.97 -13.46 5.30
N LYS A 172 6.25 -13.10 5.15
CA LYS A 172 6.75 -11.74 5.44
C LYS A 172 7.10 -10.96 4.17
N CYS A 173 7.83 -11.58 3.25
CA CYS A 173 8.21 -11.00 1.96
C CYS A 173 7.95 -11.99 0.83
N VAL A 174 7.54 -11.48 -0.33
CA VAL A 174 7.38 -12.26 -1.57
C VAL A 174 8.21 -11.63 -2.67
N CYS A 175 8.85 -12.44 -3.51
CA CYS A 175 9.68 -11.97 -4.62
C CYS A 175 9.65 -12.96 -5.78
N TRP A 176 9.41 -12.48 -7.00
CA TRP A 176 9.60 -13.28 -8.21
C TRP A 176 11.09 -13.43 -8.50
N VAL A 177 11.56 -14.67 -8.67
CA VAL A 177 12.98 -15.00 -8.78
C VAL A 177 13.32 -15.66 -10.11
N HIS A 178 12.69 -15.18 -11.17
CA HIS A 178 12.90 -15.67 -12.53
C HIS A 178 13.10 -14.51 -13.51
N GLY A 179 13.87 -14.79 -14.56
CA GLY A 179 14.04 -13.86 -15.66
C GLY A 179 12.83 -13.76 -16.59
N ARG A 180 12.90 -12.84 -17.54
CA ARG A 180 11.83 -12.65 -18.53
C ARG A 180 11.65 -13.87 -19.43
N GLY A 181 10.40 -14.22 -19.69
CA GLY A 181 10.06 -15.34 -20.58
C GLY A 181 10.44 -16.71 -20.01
N ALA A 182 10.73 -16.81 -18.71
CA ALA A 182 10.97 -18.09 -18.06
C ALA A 182 9.73 -18.99 -18.22
N SER A 183 9.95 -20.21 -18.72
CA SER A 183 8.88 -21.22 -18.86
C SER A 183 8.38 -21.72 -17.51
N PHE A 184 9.20 -21.59 -16.47
CA PHE A 184 8.91 -22.01 -15.12
C PHE A 184 9.12 -20.82 -14.17
N PRO A 185 8.07 -20.03 -13.89
CA PRO A 185 8.20 -18.89 -13.00
C PRO A 185 8.34 -19.39 -11.56
N GLN A 186 9.33 -18.89 -10.85
CA GLN A 186 9.59 -19.25 -9.44
C GLN A 186 9.27 -18.09 -8.52
N LEU A 187 8.64 -18.41 -7.39
CA LEU A 187 8.25 -17.43 -6.38
C LEU A 187 8.94 -17.74 -5.05
N ALA A 188 9.76 -16.81 -4.57
CA ALA A 188 10.36 -16.89 -3.25
C ALA A 188 9.46 -16.24 -2.20
N VAL A 189 9.21 -16.96 -1.11
CA VAL A 189 8.41 -16.49 0.02
C VAL A 189 9.20 -16.68 1.31
N SER A 190 9.41 -15.60 2.05
CA SER A 190 10.03 -15.64 3.37
C SER A 190 9.00 -15.80 4.48
N ASP A 191 9.47 -16.35 5.58
CA ASP A 191 8.71 -16.52 6.81
C ASP A 191 8.86 -15.29 7.73
N ASP A 192 7.85 -15.03 8.55
CA ASP A 192 7.85 -13.95 9.54
C ASP A 192 8.55 -14.38 10.85
N GLU A 193 8.51 -15.67 11.18
CA GLU A 193 9.09 -16.18 12.42
C GLU A 193 10.46 -16.83 12.21
N SER A 194 10.67 -17.47 11.05
CA SER A 194 11.91 -18.16 10.72
C SER A 194 12.76 -17.39 9.71
N SER A 195 14.06 -17.70 9.65
CA SER A 195 14.96 -17.13 8.63
C SER A 195 14.89 -17.84 7.28
N TRP A 196 13.92 -18.74 7.10
CA TRP A 196 13.84 -19.60 5.93
C TRP A 196 13.20 -18.89 4.76
N ILE A 197 13.75 -19.14 3.57
CA ILE A 197 13.15 -18.73 2.30
C ILE A 197 12.67 -19.98 1.60
N ARG A 198 11.39 -20.04 1.25
CA ARG A 198 10.78 -21.17 0.55
C ARG A 198 10.48 -20.77 -0.89
N LEU A 199 10.86 -21.62 -1.84
CA LEU A 199 10.61 -21.42 -3.26
C LEU A 199 9.38 -22.21 -3.66
N TYR A 200 8.43 -21.56 -4.32
CA TYR A 200 7.19 -22.14 -4.82
C TYR A 200 7.14 -22.06 -6.35
N ASP A 201 6.30 -22.92 -6.93
CA ASP A 201 5.92 -22.78 -8.33
C ASP A 201 5.03 -21.55 -8.49
N GLY A 202 5.50 -20.59 -9.26
CA GLY A 202 4.82 -19.34 -9.55
C GLY A 202 3.56 -19.48 -10.40
N ARG A 203 3.32 -20.66 -11.02
CA ARG A 203 2.05 -20.99 -11.67
C ARG A 203 0.99 -21.42 -10.66
N GLY A 204 1.41 -21.77 -9.44
CA GLY A 204 0.54 -22.26 -8.37
C GLY A 204 -0.06 -23.63 -8.61
N GLU A 205 0.49 -24.41 -9.54
CA GLU A 205 0.12 -25.82 -9.78
C GLU A 205 0.47 -26.70 -8.56
N ASN A 206 1.55 -26.35 -7.85
CA ASN A 206 1.99 -27.04 -6.65
C ASN A 206 1.90 -26.13 -5.42
N GLN A 207 1.28 -26.63 -4.36
CA GLN A 207 1.18 -25.94 -3.07
C GLN A 207 2.37 -26.20 -2.15
N GLU A 208 3.15 -27.24 -2.41
CA GLU A 208 4.36 -27.54 -1.64
C GLU A 208 5.56 -26.71 -2.13
N PRO A 209 6.47 -26.34 -1.23
CA PRO A 209 7.68 -25.65 -1.61
C PRO A 209 8.60 -26.58 -2.40
N LEU A 210 9.05 -26.11 -3.56
CA LEU A 210 10.05 -26.78 -4.41
C LEU A 210 11.39 -26.92 -3.68
N HIS A 211 11.76 -25.92 -2.90
CA HIS A 211 13.00 -25.89 -2.15
C HIS A 211 12.90 -24.97 -0.93
N ILE A 212 13.72 -25.25 0.11
CA ILE A 212 13.77 -24.47 1.34
C ILE A 212 15.22 -24.09 1.65
N VAL A 213 15.53 -22.80 1.53
CA VAL A 213 16.82 -22.21 1.88
C VAL A 213 16.82 -21.86 3.37
N LYS A 214 17.56 -22.64 4.18
CA LYS A 214 17.56 -22.52 5.66
C LYS A 214 18.73 -21.74 6.24
N SER A 215 19.89 -21.73 5.58
CA SER A 215 21.17 -21.29 6.15
C SER A 215 21.63 -19.90 5.71
N LEU A 216 20.88 -19.23 4.83
CA LEU A 216 21.29 -17.94 4.26
C LEU A 216 21.29 -16.81 5.30
N HIS A 217 20.21 -16.71 6.08
CA HIS A 217 20.02 -15.68 7.10
C HIS A 217 19.85 -16.29 8.49
N ARG A 218 20.13 -15.47 9.52
CA ARG A 218 19.94 -15.86 10.93
C ARG A 218 18.69 -15.25 11.56
N ARG A 219 18.09 -14.25 10.91
CA ARG A 219 16.85 -13.59 11.32
C ARG A 219 15.82 -13.64 10.20
N PRO A 220 14.53 -13.36 10.47
CA PRO A 220 13.50 -13.28 9.44
C PRO A 220 13.88 -12.34 8.31
N VAL A 221 13.62 -12.78 7.08
CA VAL A 221 13.95 -12.04 5.85
C VAL A 221 12.74 -11.18 5.50
N HIS A 222 12.89 -9.86 5.57
CA HIS A 222 11.79 -8.93 5.32
C HIS A 222 11.87 -8.26 3.95
N LEU A 223 13.00 -8.35 3.24
CA LEU A 223 13.17 -7.80 1.90
C LEU A 223 13.87 -8.76 0.96
N MET A 224 13.39 -8.83 -0.27
CA MET A 224 13.99 -9.55 -1.38
C MET A 224 13.77 -8.76 -2.68
N ALA A 225 14.77 -8.74 -3.55
CA ALA A 225 14.68 -8.16 -4.88
C ALA A 225 15.51 -8.98 -5.87
N TYR A 226 14.92 -9.34 -7.00
CA TYR A 226 15.59 -10.09 -8.05
C TYR A 226 16.20 -9.15 -9.10
N ASN A 227 17.41 -9.48 -9.53
CA ASN A 227 18.14 -8.80 -10.59
C ASN A 227 18.30 -9.73 -11.78
N ASN A 228 17.58 -9.40 -12.86
CA ASN A 228 17.55 -10.18 -14.09
C ASN A 228 18.91 -10.21 -14.81
N GLU A 229 19.72 -9.14 -14.71
CA GLU A 229 21.01 -9.05 -15.42
C GLU A 229 22.04 -10.05 -14.89
N TYR A 230 22.01 -10.30 -13.58
CA TYR A 230 22.98 -11.18 -12.92
C TYR A 230 22.39 -12.53 -12.51
N ASP A 231 21.11 -12.78 -12.80
CA ASP A 231 20.32 -13.90 -12.27
C ASP A 231 20.50 -14.08 -10.75
N CYS A 232 20.33 -12.97 -10.01
CA CYS A 232 20.69 -12.89 -8.60
C CYS A 232 19.59 -12.23 -7.78
N VAL A 233 19.26 -12.83 -6.66
CA VAL A 233 18.39 -12.25 -5.63
C VAL A 233 19.26 -11.60 -4.56
N VAL A 234 18.91 -10.37 -4.21
CA VAL A 234 19.43 -9.68 -3.03
C VAL A 234 18.35 -9.75 -1.96
N SER A 235 18.73 -10.22 -0.79
CA SER A 235 17.83 -10.38 0.35
C SER A 235 18.40 -9.72 1.60
N ALA A 236 17.53 -9.16 2.45
CA ALA A 236 17.93 -8.57 3.71
C ALA A 236 17.09 -9.10 4.89
N ASP A 237 17.76 -9.32 6.02
CA ASP A 237 17.12 -9.71 7.27
C ASP A 237 16.88 -8.54 8.22
N GLU A 238 16.03 -8.76 9.23
CA GLU A 238 15.74 -7.76 10.29
C GLU A 238 16.97 -7.44 11.17
N GLY A 239 18.10 -8.11 10.98
CA GLY A 239 19.39 -7.80 11.59
C GLY A 239 20.26 -6.84 10.78
N GLY A 240 19.82 -6.45 9.58
CA GLY A 240 20.60 -5.63 8.65
C GLY A 240 21.66 -6.42 7.88
N MET A 241 21.57 -7.75 7.83
CA MET A 241 22.42 -8.57 6.96
C MET A 241 21.85 -8.59 5.56
N VAL A 242 22.68 -8.28 4.56
CA VAL A 242 22.34 -8.38 3.14
C VAL A 242 23.10 -9.55 2.51
N GLU A 243 22.39 -10.43 1.82
CA GLU A 243 22.93 -11.65 1.18
C GLU A 243 22.52 -11.75 -0.28
N TYR A 244 23.42 -12.31 -1.09
CA TYR A 244 23.25 -12.57 -2.52
C TYR A 244 23.11 -14.08 -2.73
N TRP A 245 22.12 -14.48 -3.53
CA TRP A 245 21.87 -15.87 -3.85
C TRP A 245 21.09 -15.98 -5.16
N ARG A 246 21.10 -17.15 -5.80
CA ARG A 246 20.27 -17.43 -6.99
C ARG A 246 19.21 -18.49 -6.69
N ALA A 247 18.07 -18.44 -7.38
CA ALA A 247 17.03 -19.46 -7.22
C ALA A 247 17.29 -20.75 -8.03
N SER A 248 18.35 -20.77 -8.85
CA SER A 248 18.76 -21.87 -9.71
C SER A 248 20.02 -22.58 -9.18
N GLY A 249 20.16 -23.89 -9.42
CA GLY A 249 21.38 -24.63 -9.07
C GLY A 249 21.66 -24.75 -7.56
N THR A 250 22.79 -24.20 -7.10
CA THR A 250 23.31 -24.39 -5.72
C THR A 250 22.71 -23.48 -4.66
N TYR A 251 21.86 -22.52 -5.02
CA TYR A 251 21.30 -21.50 -4.11
C TYR A 251 22.33 -20.58 -3.43
N GLU A 252 23.55 -20.55 -3.96
CA GLU A 252 24.61 -19.65 -3.51
C GLU A 252 24.66 -18.38 -4.38
N LYS A 253 25.55 -17.44 -4.07
CA LYS A 253 25.77 -16.28 -4.94
C LYS A 253 26.28 -16.75 -6.32
N PRO A 254 25.90 -16.07 -7.41
CA PRO A 254 26.45 -16.38 -8.72
C PRO A 254 27.93 -15.95 -8.83
N ASP A 255 28.65 -16.52 -9.79
CA ASP A 255 30.09 -16.28 -9.99
C ASP A 255 30.39 -14.93 -10.66
N ASN A 256 29.36 -14.28 -11.22
CA ASN A 256 29.47 -12.99 -11.91
C ASN A 256 29.45 -11.77 -10.97
N VAL A 257 29.23 -11.98 -9.66
CA VAL A 257 29.32 -10.95 -8.62
C VAL A 257 30.60 -11.12 -7.79
N PHE A 258 30.83 -10.22 -6.84
CA PHE A 258 32.01 -10.20 -5.97
C PHE A 258 32.42 -11.59 -5.46
N GLU A 259 33.73 -11.84 -5.42
CA GLU A 259 34.29 -13.13 -4.98
C GLU A 259 34.18 -13.29 -3.47
N ILE A 260 34.66 -12.30 -2.71
CA ILE A 260 34.73 -12.37 -1.24
C ILE A 260 33.88 -11.26 -0.63
N LYS A 261 33.00 -11.64 0.29
CA LYS A 261 32.07 -10.71 0.95
C LYS A 261 32.77 -9.62 1.79
N SER A 262 33.96 -9.88 2.33
CA SER A 262 34.75 -8.89 3.08
C SER A 262 35.18 -7.69 2.22
N SER A 263 35.25 -7.85 0.90
CA SER A 263 35.58 -6.78 -0.05
C SER A 263 34.41 -5.84 -0.37
N THR A 264 33.23 -6.11 0.20
CA THR A 264 31.98 -5.42 -0.03
C THR A 264 31.61 -4.50 1.14
N ASN A 265 30.62 -3.63 0.93
CA ASN A 265 30.06 -2.77 1.97
C ASN A 265 28.72 -3.30 2.51
N LEU A 266 28.37 -4.55 2.23
CA LEU A 266 27.08 -5.14 2.62
C LEU A 266 26.91 -5.27 4.15
N PHE A 267 28.00 -5.21 4.92
CA PHE A 267 27.97 -5.21 6.39
C PHE A 267 27.73 -3.84 7.01
N ASP A 268 27.71 -2.76 6.22
CA ASP A 268 27.65 -1.41 6.77
C ASP A 268 26.36 -1.17 7.55
N PHE A 269 25.23 -1.77 7.15
CA PHE A 269 23.97 -1.74 7.89
C PHE A 269 24.10 -2.29 9.31
N LYS A 270 24.78 -3.43 9.46
CA LYS A 270 25.01 -4.05 10.76
C LYS A 270 25.97 -3.23 11.62
N LYS A 271 27.00 -2.61 11.00
CA LYS A 271 27.92 -1.69 11.71
C LYS A 271 27.17 -0.45 12.22
N SER A 272 26.27 0.13 11.42
CA SER A 272 25.44 1.28 11.81
C SER A 272 24.19 0.91 12.61
N LYS A 273 23.98 -0.36 12.95
CA LYS A 273 22.77 -0.86 13.64
C LYS A 273 21.48 -0.41 12.96
N SER A 274 21.50 -0.33 11.64
CA SER A 274 20.39 0.09 10.79
C SER A 274 19.89 -1.08 9.95
N VAL A 275 18.60 -1.10 9.65
CA VAL A 275 17.96 -2.13 8.84
C VAL A 275 17.42 -1.47 7.57
N PRO A 276 17.68 -2.04 6.37
CA PRO A 276 17.09 -1.54 5.14
C PRO A 276 15.56 -1.71 5.18
N SER A 277 14.82 -0.71 4.72
CA SER A 277 13.35 -0.74 4.60
C SER A 277 12.86 -1.07 3.20
N SER A 278 13.71 -0.87 2.19
CA SER A 278 13.46 -1.22 0.79
C SER A 278 14.75 -1.62 0.10
N ILE A 279 14.61 -2.46 -0.92
CA ILE A 279 15.66 -2.77 -1.89
C ILE A 279 15.03 -2.58 -3.26
N THR A 280 15.62 -1.73 -4.08
CA THR A 280 15.18 -1.53 -5.46
C THR A 280 16.36 -1.62 -6.38
N ILE A 281 16.27 -2.52 -7.35
CA ILE A 281 17.29 -2.70 -8.38
C ILE A 281 17.08 -1.63 -9.45
N SER A 282 18.16 -1.00 -9.90
CA SER A 282 18.11 -0.09 -11.04
C SER A 282 17.61 -0.82 -12.29
N PRO A 283 16.89 -0.17 -13.21
CA PRO A 283 16.46 -0.80 -14.46
C PRO A 283 17.61 -1.35 -15.32
N THR A 284 18.83 -0.80 -15.15
CA THR A 284 20.06 -1.30 -15.79
C THR A 284 20.63 -2.56 -15.15
N GLY A 285 20.18 -2.93 -13.94
CA GLY A 285 20.71 -4.06 -13.16
C GLY A 285 22.06 -3.79 -12.48
N HIS A 286 22.81 -2.75 -12.83
CA HIS A 286 24.17 -2.55 -12.30
C HIS A 286 24.21 -1.95 -10.89
N GLN A 287 23.13 -1.31 -10.44
CA GLN A 287 23.05 -0.72 -9.10
C GLN A 287 21.78 -1.15 -8.38
N PHE A 288 21.80 -1.06 -7.05
CA PHE A 288 20.60 -1.10 -6.23
C PHE A 288 20.63 -0.02 -5.15
N ALA A 289 19.45 0.48 -4.78
CA ALA A 289 19.28 1.49 -3.75
C ALA A 289 18.47 0.93 -2.59
N THR A 290 18.77 1.44 -1.41
CA THR A 290 18.08 1.11 -0.16
C THR A 290 17.89 2.36 0.68
N MET A 291 16.73 2.49 1.33
CA MET A 291 16.56 3.36 2.49
C MET A 291 16.73 2.52 3.75
N SER A 292 17.32 3.05 4.82
CA SER A 292 17.44 2.34 6.09
C SER A 292 16.98 3.15 7.29
N PHE A 293 16.63 2.44 8.36
CA PHE A 293 16.22 3.01 9.64
C PHE A 293 16.99 2.35 10.79
N PRO A 294 17.24 3.05 11.90
CA PRO A 294 16.77 4.41 12.23
C PRO A 294 17.67 5.54 11.67
N ASP A 295 18.76 5.22 10.97
CA ASP A 295 19.74 6.19 10.48
C ASP A 295 19.21 7.09 9.33
N ARG A 296 18.12 6.70 8.65
CA ARG A 296 17.46 7.47 7.58
C ARG A 296 18.41 7.83 6.44
N LYS A 297 19.29 6.89 6.10
CA LYS A 297 20.25 7.05 5.00
C LYS A 297 19.80 6.30 3.77
N ILE A 298 19.96 6.93 2.62
CA ILE A 298 19.82 6.27 1.34
C ILE A 298 21.20 5.82 0.91
N ARG A 299 21.36 4.52 0.70
CA ARG A 299 22.61 3.93 0.23
C ARG A 299 22.40 3.35 -1.16
N ILE A 300 23.30 3.67 -2.07
CA ILE A 300 23.37 3.10 -3.41
C ILE A 300 24.60 2.23 -3.46
N PHE A 301 24.43 1.00 -3.91
CA PHE A 301 25.51 0.03 -4.07
C PHE A 301 25.66 -0.33 -5.53
N ASP A 302 26.90 -0.55 -5.93
CA ASP A 302 27.20 -1.26 -7.17
C ASP A 302 26.88 -2.75 -6.97
N PHE A 303 26.05 -3.30 -7.86
CA PHE A 303 25.52 -4.66 -7.70
C PHE A 303 26.61 -5.71 -7.88
N LYS A 304 27.49 -5.53 -8.88
CA LYS A 304 28.54 -6.49 -9.19
C LYS A 304 29.56 -6.58 -8.06
N SER A 305 30.08 -5.44 -7.61
CA SER A 305 31.11 -5.39 -6.57
C SER A 305 30.57 -5.45 -5.14
N GLY A 306 29.27 -5.20 -4.93
CA GLY A 306 28.68 -5.06 -3.59
C GLY A 306 29.23 -3.87 -2.80
N ARG A 307 29.98 -2.97 -3.45
CA ARG A 307 30.58 -1.79 -2.81
C ARG A 307 29.59 -0.64 -2.76
N LEU A 308 29.72 0.15 -1.71
CA LEU A 308 28.91 1.35 -1.52
C LEU A 308 29.35 2.39 -2.55
N TYR A 309 28.45 2.73 -3.47
CA TYR A 309 28.68 3.76 -4.47
C TYR A 309 28.49 5.14 -3.83
N ARG A 310 27.35 5.36 -3.16
CA ARG A 310 27.00 6.64 -2.53
C ARG A 310 26.07 6.49 -1.33
N THR A 311 26.13 7.47 -0.44
CA THR A 311 25.22 7.64 0.69
C THR A 311 24.65 9.05 0.70
N TYR A 312 23.34 9.16 0.91
CA TYR A 312 22.64 10.42 1.15
C TYR A 312 22.01 10.40 2.53
N ASP A 313 22.28 11.44 3.31
CA ASP A 313 21.81 11.56 4.68
C ASP A 313 20.51 12.37 4.71
N GLU A 314 19.41 11.73 5.11
CA GLU A 314 18.12 12.37 5.36
C GLU A 314 17.73 12.21 6.84
N SER A 315 18.74 12.13 7.72
CA SER A 315 18.51 12.13 9.16
C SER A 315 17.87 13.44 9.63
N ILE A 316 17.12 13.33 10.73
CA ILE A 316 16.45 14.46 11.37
C ILE A 316 17.48 15.53 11.80
N GLU A 317 18.65 15.11 12.27
CA GLU A 317 19.76 15.98 12.68
C GLU A 317 20.24 16.81 11.49
N THR A 318 20.64 16.17 10.39
CA THR A 318 21.08 16.85 9.17
C THR A 318 20.02 17.80 8.61
N ILE A 319 18.74 17.38 8.59
CA ILE A 319 17.63 18.21 8.12
C ILE A 319 17.46 19.46 9.00
N SER A 320 17.58 19.32 10.32
CA SER A 320 17.44 20.42 11.27
C SER A 320 18.59 21.42 11.16
N GLU A 321 19.82 20.92 10.99
CA GLU A 321 21.01 21.75 10.75
C GLU A 321 20.91 22.52 9.42
N MET A 322 20.47 21.85 8.34
CA MET A 322 20.29 22.50 7.03
C MET A 322 19.23 23.62 7.09
N GLN A 323 18.16 23.43 7.85
CA GLN A 323 17.12 24.43 8.08
C GLN A 323 17.68 25.63 8.86
N GLN A 324 18.42 25.40 9.96
CA GLN A 324 19.03 26.46 10.77
C GLN A 324 20.12 27.24 10.02
N ALA A 325 20.94 26.55 9.22
CA ALA A 325 21.99 27.15 8.43
C ALA A 325 21.47 27.87 7.15
N GLY A 326 20.18 27.76 6.85
CA GLY A 326 19.59 28.31 5.61
C GLY A 326 20.12 27.67 4.32
N THR A 327 20.73 26.48 4.43
CA THR A 327 21.28 25.72 3.28
C THR A 327 20.29 24.71 2.71
N ALA A 328 19.13 24.55 3.36
CA ALA A 328 18.02 23.75 2.87
C ALA A 328 17.53 24.23 1.49
N ILE A 329 17.07 23.30 0.65
CA ILE A 329 16.52 23.59 -0.69
C ILE A 329 15.34 24.58 -0.61
N GLN A 330 14.58 24.52 0.49
CA GLN A 330 13.48 25.42 0.80
C GLN A 330 13.45 25.61 2.31
N THR A 331 13.49 26.86 2.74
CA THR A 331 13.29 27.24 4.14
C THR A 331 11.80 27.22 4.45
N LEU A 332 11.40 26.36 5.39
CA LEU A 332 10.02 26.30 5.87
C LEU A 332 9.80 27.25 7.04
N GLU A 333 8.56 27.68 7.28
CA GLU A 333 8.20 28.37 8.52
C GLU A 333 8.32 27.40 9.69
N ASP A 334 8.77 27.86 10.86
CA ASP A 334 9.04 27.00 12.03
C ASP A 334 7.83 26.15 12.44
N ALA A 335 6.62 26.71 12.36
CA ALA A 335 5.38 25.98 12.66
C ALA A 335 5.08 24.86 11.64
N GLU A 336 5.39 25.07 10.37
CA GLU A 336 5.26 24.03 9.34
C GLU A 336 6.38 22.97 9.48
N PHE A 337 7.62 23.42 9.71
CA PHE A 337 8.76 22.55 9.90
C PHE A 337 8.56 21.60 11.08
N ASN A 338 8.13 22.10 12.23
CA ASN A 338 7.86 21.29 13.42
C ASN A 338 6.75 20.26 13.20
N ARG A 339 5.69 20.62 12.45
CA ARG A 339 4.63 19.67 12.07
C ARG A 339 5.16 18.56 11.18
N LYS A 340 5.97 18.88 10.17
CA LYS A 340 6.60 17.89 9.28
C LYS A 340 7.62 17.02 10.03
N LEU A 341 8.34 17.59 10.98
CA LEU A 341 9.29 16.88 11.84
C LEU A 341 8.61 15.85 12.76
N ALA A 342 7.41 16.17 13.26
CA ALA A 342 6.61 15.22 14.04
C ALA A 342 6.22 14.00 13.20
N VAL A 343 5.77 14.22 11.96
CA VAL A 343 5.46 13.14 11.01
C VAL A 343 6.70 12.30 10.69
N GLU A 344 7.87 12.94 10.55
CA GLU A 344 9.13 12.22 10.35
C GLU A 344 9.42 11.27 11.52
N LYS A 345 9.16 11.64 12.76
CA LYS A 345 9.34 10.75 13.94
C LYS A 345 8.38 9.56 13.93
N GLU A 346 7.17 9.70 13.38
CA GLU A 346 6.20 8.60 13.28
C GLU A 346 6.64 7.49 12.30
N LEU A 347 7.51 7.81 11.32
CA LEU A 347 8.04 6.86 10.33
C LEU A 347 8.85 5.73 10.96
N ASP A 348 9.28 5.85 12.22
CA ASP A 348 10.07 4.83 12.90
C ASP A 348 9.26 3.58 13.32
N THR A 349 7.94 3.60 13.14
CA THR A 349 7.10 2.43 13.39
C THR A 349 7.31 1.36 12.32
N ALA A 350 7.45 0.09 12.72
CA ALA A 350 7.69 -1.02 11.79
C ALA A 350 6.66 -1.12 10.64
N ALA A 351 5.39 -0.87 10.93
CA ALA A 351 4.30 -0.88 9.95
C ALA A 351 4.43 0.21 8.86
N VAL A 352 5.04 1.35 9.19
CA VAL A 352 5.25 2.45 8.23
C VAL A 352 6.54 2.22 7.44
N ARG A 353 7.60 1.74 8.12
CA ARG A 353 8.90 1.46 7.50
C ARG A 353 8.80 0.54 6.29
N SER A 354 8.02 -0.53 6.38
CA SER A 354 7.85 -1.51 5.29
C SER A 354 7.21 -0.92 4.02
N ARG A 355 6.55 0.24 4.13
CA ARG A 355 5.85 0.91 3.03
C ARG A 355 6.72 1.95 2.33
N ILE A 356 7.89 2.28 2.89
CA ILE A 356 8.81 3.29 2.35
C ILE A 356 9.73 2.66 1.31
N ASN A 357 9.77 3.25 0.11
CA ASN A 357 10.70 2.84 -0.93
C ASN A 357 11.54 3.99 -1.50
N VAL A 358 12.56 3.62 -2.26
CA VAL A 358 13.36 4.48 -3.11
C VAL A 358 13.34 3.86 -4.49
N ILE A 359 13.00 4.63 -5.52
CA ILE A 359 12.91 4.12 -6.89
C ILE A 359 13.95 4.79 -7.78
N PHE A 360 14.29 4.13 -8.89
CA PHE A 360 15.10 4.69 -9.95
C PHE A 360 14.21 5.19 -11.09
N ASP A 361 14.74 6.12 -11.88
CA ASP A 361 14.23 6.37 -13.21
C ASP A 361 14.67 5.26 -14.19
N GLU A 362 14.05 5.20 -15.38
CA GLU A 362 14.36 4.25 -16.45
C GLU A 362 15.85 4.23 -16.83
N THR A 363 16.54 5.37 -16.70
CA THR A 363 17.96 5.47 -17.06
C THR A 363 18.91 5.01 -15.95
N GLY A 364 18.41 4.91 -14.71
CA GLY A 364 19.21 4.60 -13.52
C GLY A 364 20.11 5.75 -13.02
N ASN A 365 20.02 6.94 -13.61
CA ASN A 365 20.83 8.10 -13.21
C ASN A 365 20.19 8.94 -12.10
N PHE A 366 18.87 8.83 -11.93
CA PHE A 366 18.12 9.52 -10.90
C PHE A 366 17.52 8.53 -9.91
N ILE A 367 17.55 8.91 -8.64
CA ILE A 367 16.75 8.28 -7.61
C ILE A 367 15.62 9.21 -7.18
N LEU A 368 14.46 8.63 -6.91
CA LEU A 368 13.30 9.32 -6.36
C LEU A 368 12.95 8.71 -5.01
N TYR A 369 12.75 9.58 -4.03
CA TYR A 369 12.42 9.17 -2.68
C TYR A 369 11.62 10.26 -1.98
N GLY A 370 10.75 9.87 -1.06
CA GLY A 370 10.04 10.82 -0.21
C GLY A 370 11.00 11.42 0.83
N SER A 371 10.89 12.72 1.06
CA SER A 371 11.60 13.50 2.08
C SER A 371 10.61 14.43 2.80
N ILE A 372 11.08 15.11 3.85
CA ILE A 372 10.32 16.13 4.60
C ILE A 372 9.80 17.27 3.70
N LEU A 373 10.54 17.57 2.62
CA LEU A 373 10.19 18.62 1.64
C LEU A 373 9.28 18.12 0.50
N GLY A 374 8.88 16.84 0.50
CA GLY A 374 8.19 16.19 -0.62
C GLY A 374 9.07 15.15 -1.30
N THR A 375 8.70 14.73 -2.51
CA THR A 375 9.45 13.69 -3.24
C THR A 375 10.61 14.29 -4.00
N LYS A 376 11.84 14.05 -3.55
CA LYS A 376 13.07 14.55 -4.17
C LYS A 376 13.47 13.66 -5.36
N VAL A 377 13.93 14.30 -6.43
CA VAL A 377 14.60 13.67 -7.57
C VAL A 377 16.07 14.05 -7.51
N LEU A 378 16.93 13.08 -7.23
CA LEU A 378 18.35 13.31 -7.03
C LEU A 378 19.16 12.65 -8.14
N ASN A 379 20.06 13.42 -8.75
CA ASN A 379 21.04 12.95 -9.72
C ASN A 379 22.21 12.27 -9.01
N THR A 380 22.38 10.97 -9.25
CA THR A 380 23.41 10.15 -8.60
C THR A 380 24.82 10.43 -9.14
N LEU A 381 24.96 11.03 -10.32
CA LEU A 381 26.25 11.42 -10.87
C LEU A 381 26.71 12.78 -10.34
N THR A 382 25.81 13.76 -10.31
CA THR A 382 26.15 15.14 -9.93
C THR A 382 25.89 15.47 -8.45
N ASN A 383 25.20 14.58 -7.72
CA ASN A 383 24.77 14.76 -6.33
C ASN A 383 23.92 16.02 -6.11
N ARG A 384 23.03 16.31 -7.06
CA ARG A 384 22.11 17.45 -6.94
C ARG A 384 20.68 16.98 -6.99
N VAL A 385 19.86 17.62 -6.18
CA VAL A 385 18.41 17.53 -6.31
C VAL A 385 18.02 18.37 -7.53
N VAL A 386 17.46 17.70 -8.52
CA VAL A 386 17.08 18.29 -9.80
C VAL A 386 15.64 18.79 -9.75
N LYS A 387 14.77 18.05 -9.04
CA LYS A 387 13.35 18.36 -8.92
C LYS A 387 12.83 17.89 -7.57
N VAL A 388 11.78 18.54 -7.07
CA VAL A 388 11.04 18.07 -5.89
C VAL A 388 9.55 18.21 -6.19
N TYR A 389 8.84 17.10 -6.08
CA TYR A 389 7.38 17.04 -6.23
C TYR A 389 6.70 17.20 -4.88
N GLY A 390 5.52 17.82 -4.88
CA GLY A 390 4.69 17.95 -3.69
C GLY A 390 5.27 18.87 -2.61
N LYS A 391 6.09 19.86 -2.98
CA LYS A 391 6.71 20.80 -2.02
C LYS A 391 5.70 21.46 -1.08
N ASP A 392 4.61 21.93 -1.66
CA ASP A 392 3.54 22.66 -0.96
C ASP A 392 2.42 21.71 -0.46
N GLU A 393 2.59 20.39 -0.59
CA GLU A 393 1.53 19.44 -0.25
C GLU A 393 1.67 18.97 1.21
N PRO A 394 0.55 18.83 1.94
CA PRO A 394 0.57 18.60 3.39
C PRO A 394 0.77 17.12 3.76
N PHE A 395 1.38 16.32 2.89
CA PHE A 395 1.58 14.88 3.13
C PHE A 395 3.04 14.46 2.91
N ARG A 396 3.47 13.50 3.71
CA ARG A 396 4.77 12.83 3.55
C ARG A 396 4.61 11.63 2.63
N ALA A 397 5.28 11.64 1.48
CA ALA A 397 5.29 10.53 0.53
C ALA A 397 5.87 9.24 1.15
N LEU A 398 5.30 8.07 0.89
CA LEU A 398 5.82 6.79 1.42
C LEU A 398 6.28 5.84 0.30
N ASN A 399 5.31 5.34 -0.47
CA ASN A 399 5.54 4.41 -1.56
C ASN A 399 5.39 5.13 -2.89
N LEU A 400 6.41 5.04 -3.74
CA LEU A 400 6.51 5.71 -5.03
C LEU A 400 6.48 4.67 -6.16
N ALA A 401 5.83 5.03 -7.26
CA ALA A 401 5.90 4.31 -8.52
C ALA A 401 6.00 5.31 -9.68
N LEU A 402 6.93 5.07 -10.60
CA LEU A 402 7.17 5.93 -11.75
C LEU A 402 6.85 5.18 -13.04
N TYR A 403 6.11 5.86 -13.92
CA TYR A 403 5.87 5.48 -15.30
C TYR A 403 6.42 6.60 -16.18
N GLN A 404 7.31 6.29 -17.12
CA GLN A 404 7.87 7.31 -18.02
C GLN A 404 7.37 7.20 -19.47
N GLY A 405 6.54 6.21 -19.77
CA GLY A 405 5.85 6.05 -21.06
C GLY A 405 6.75 5.87 -22.28
N GLN A 406 6.16 5.40 -23.37
CA GLN A 406 6.80 5.42 -24.69
C GLN A 406 6.41 6.71 -25.44
N PRO A 407 7.30 7.28 -26.28
CA PRO A 407 6.98 8.45 -27.09
C PRO A 407 5.86 8.15 -28.11
N GLU A 408 5.00 9.14 -28.40
CA GLU A 408 3.80 8.98 -29.24
C GLU A 408 4.10 8.53 -30.69
N LYS A 409 5.24 8.90 -31.26
CA LYS A 409 5.64 8.48 -32.62
C LYS A 409 6.76 7.47 -32.59
N LYS A 410 6.49 6.24 -33.06
CA LYS A 410 7.49 5.20 -33.32
C LYS A 410 8.36 5.59 -34.53
N GLY A 411 9.38 6.40 -34.28
CA GLY A 411 10.54 6.57 -35.15
C GLY A 411 11.80 6.07 -34.43
N ILE A 412 12.78 5.54 -35.17
CA ILE A 412 14.10 5.23 -34.63
C ILE A 412 14.81 6.57 -34.41
N VAL A 413 14.55 7.21 -33.27
CA VAL A 413 15.24 8.42 -32.86
C VAL A 413 16.37 8.00 -31.93
N THR A 414 17.61 8.27 -32.33
CA THR A 414 18.76 8.03 -31.46
C THR A 414 18.79 9.07 -30.33
N VAL A 415 19.37 8.74 -29.18
CA VAL A 415 19.52 9.68 -28.03
C VAL A 415 20.20 11.00 -28.45
N ALA A 416 21.11 10.94 -29.44
CA ALA A 416 21.77 12.11 -30.00
C ALA A 416 20.84 12.99 -30.86
N MET A 417 19.88 12.39 -31.59
CA MET A 417 18.88 13.13 -32.36
C MET A 417 17.82 13.77 -31.46
N ALA A 418 17.40 13.07 -30.40
CA ALA A 418 16.48 13.58 -29.37
C ALA A 418 17.07 14.76 -28.58
N ALA A 419 18.40 14.81 -28.45
CA ALA A 419 19.12 15.90 -27.80
C ALA A 419 19.30 17.16 -28.68
N SER A 420 18.86 17.14 -29.94
CA SER A 420 18.91 18.32 -30.81
C SER A 420 17.78 19.30 -30.48
N ASP A 421 18.05 20.60 -30.52
CA ASP A 421 17.06 21.66 -30.21
C ASP A 421 16.03 21.86 -31.35
N ASN A 422 15.53 20.77 -31.95
CA ASN A 422 14.52 20.80 -33.00
C ASN A 422 13.10 20.75 -32.39
N PRO A 423 12.30 21.83 -32.47
CA PRO A 423 10.97 21.88 -31.85
C PRO A 423 10.00 20.81 -32.37
N LEU A 424 10.11 20.41 -33.64
CA LEU A 424 9.24 19.39 -34.25
C LEU A 424 9.54 17.97 -33.73
N LEU A 425 10.78 17.71 -33.28
CA LEU A 425 11.15 16.44 -32.65
C LEU A 425 10.73 16.42 -31.18
N GLN A 426 10.80 17.57 -30.48
CA GLN A 426 10.40 17.67 -29.07
C GLN A 426 8.90 17.43 -28.85
N GLU A 427 8.02 17.92 -29.74
CA GLU A 427 6.58 17.61 -29.68
C GLU A 427 6.29 16.14 -30.00
N ALA A 428 7.03 15.53 -30.94
CA ALA A 428 6.89 14.11 -31.28
C ALA A 428 7.42 13.15 -30.20
N GLU A 429 8.25 13.66 -29.28
CA GLU A 429 8.87 12.95 -28.16
C GLU A 429 8.15 13.19 -26.83
N ALA A 430 7.02 13.91 -26.83
CA ALA A 430 6.22 14.13 -25.62
C ALA A 430 5.85 12.78 -24.99
N ARG A 431 6.54 12.46 -23.90
CA ARG A 431 6.27 11.25 -23.12
C ARG A 431 5.13 11.53 -22.16
N ASP A 432 4.29 10.54 -21.91
CA ASP A 432 3.26 10.62 -20.87
C ASP A 432 3.80 10.07 -19.55
N ALA A 433 4.63 10.87 -18.89
CA ALA A 433 5.23 10.49 -17.62
C ALA A 433 4.25 10.72 -16.46
N MET A 434 4.18 9.73 -15.55
CA MET A 434 3.36 9.78 -14.35
C MET A 434 4.14 9.26 -13.14
N LEU A 435 4.20 10.06 -12.08
CA LEU A 435 4.67 9.64 -10.77
C LEU A 435 3.46 9.46 -9.85
N VAL A 436 3.39 8.31 -9.19
CA VAL A 436 2.37 8.02 -8.19
C VAL A 436 3.02 7.92 -6.82
N SER A 437 2.38 8.52 -5.82
CA SER A 437 2.84 8.49 -4.43
C SER A 437 1.68 8.18 -3.49
N THR A 438 1.93 7.34 -2.49
CA THR A 438 1.08 7.24 -1.29
C THR A 438 1.55 8.25 -0.23
N GLY A 439 0.71 8.53 0.77
CA GLY A 439 1.04 9.45 1.87
C GLY A 439 0.82 8.84 3.26
N VAL A 440 1.62 9.29 4.24
CA VAL A 440 1.45 8.90 5.66
C VAL A 440 0.04 9.23 6.14
N GLY A 441 -0.69 8.21 6.62
CA GLY A 441 -2.03 8.36 7.17
C GLY A 441 -3.08 8.82 6.15
N LYS A 442 -2.81 8.71 4.84
CA LYS A 442 -3.74 9.11 3.78
C LYS A 442 -4.36 7.88 3.12
N MET A 443 -5.69 7.89 3.00
CA MET A 443 -6.49 6.87 2.30
C MET A 443 -6.56 7.12 0.78
N ARG A 444 -5.52 7.73 0.20
CA ARG A 444 -5.47 8.08 -1.21
C ARG A 444 -4.05 8.02 -1.74
N PHE A 445 -3.94 7.82 -3.05
CA PHE A 445 -2.70 8.02 -3.77
C PHE A 445 -2.79 9.27 -4.64
N TYR A 446 -1.64 9.89 -4.88
CA TYR A 446 -1.48 11.17 -5.58
C TYR A 446 -0.72 10.95 -6.88
N MET A 447 -1.22 11.52 -7.96
CA MET A 447 -0.63 11.40 -9.30
C MET A 447 -0.06 12.73 -9.76
N PHE A 448 1.20 12.73 -10.14
CA PHE A 448 1.89 13.85 -10.78
C PHE A 448 2.06 13.50 -12.26
N THR A 449 1.57 14.34 -13.16
CA THR A 449 1.62 14.11 -14.61
C THR A 449 2.28 15.29 -15.33
N ASN A 450 2.25 15.29 -16.66
CA ASN A 450 2.75 16.40 -17.47
C ASN A 450 1.76 17.57 -17.59
N ASP A 451 0.52 17.42 -17.13
CA ASP A 451 -0.47 18.50 -17.18
C ASP A 451 -0.23 19.53 -16.05
N PRO A 452 0.13 20.79 -16.38
CA PRO A 452 0.32 21.83 -15.37
C PRO A 452 -1.01 22.44 -14.87
N ASN A 453 -2.14 22.21 -15.54
CA ASN A 453 -3.41 22.92 -15.33
C ASN A 453 -4.37 22.22 -14.34
N ALA A 454 -3.83 21.65 -13.26
CA ALA A 454 -4.66 21.02 -12.24
C ALA A 454 -5.48 22.04 -11.43
N SER A 455 -6.79 22.08 -11.63
CA SER A 455 -7.70 22.85 -10.78
C SER A 455 -7.71 22.29 -9.36
N LYS A 456 -7.48 23.14 -8.35
CA LYS A 456 -7.50 22.74 -6.93
C LYS A 456 -8.84 22.14 -6.49
N SER A 457 -9.95 22.51 -7.13
CA SER A 457 -11.28 22.01 -6.78
C SER A 457 -11.59 20.64 -7.35
N GLU A 458 -10.92 20.23 -8.44
CA GLU A 458 -11.26 19.02 -9.20
C GLU A 458 -10.19 17.92 -9.08
N ARG A 459 -9.02 18.25 -8.51
CA ARG A 459 -7.90 17.31 -8.34
C ARG A 459 -8.21 16.18 -7.36
N ASP A 460 -9.05 16.40 -6.36
CA ASP A 460 -9.34 15.42 -5.31
C ASP A 460 -10.63 14.65 -5.63
N VAL A 461 -10.49 13.47 -6.23
CA VAL A 461 -11.64 12.69 -6.69
C VAL A 461 -12.13 11.75 -5.60
N GLN A 462 -13.40 11.91 -5.22
CA GLN A 462 -14.10 11.05 -4.29
C GLN A 462 -14.70 9.83 -5.01
N ASN A 463 -13.84 8.92 -5.49
CA ASN A 463 -14.29 7.67 -6.13
C ASN A 463 -14.88 6.66 -5.13
N GLU A 464 -14.51 6.74 -3.84
CA GLU A 464 -14.99 5.83 -2.80
C GLU A 464 -15.43 6.58 -1.56
N LYS A 465 -16.46 6.08 -0.88
CA LYS A 465 -16.81 6.55 0.46
C LYS A 465 -15.74 6.02 1.44
N PRO A 466 -15.02 6.89 2.17
CA PRO A 466 -14.01 6.44 3.12
C PRO A 466 -14.68 5.53 4.15
N ARG A 467 -13.98 4.50 4.62
CA ARG A 467 -14.42 3.77 5.80
C ARG A 467 -14.32 4.77 6.95
N ASN A 468 -15.46 5.24 7.47
CA ASN A 468 -15.49 6.32 8.45
C ASN A 468 -14.46 6.08 9.57
N ILE A 469 -13.37 6.85 9.60
CA ILE A 469 -12.38 6.85 10.70
C ILE A 469 -13.06 7.20 12.04
N ASN A 470 -14.25 7.79 11.97
CA ASN A 470 -15.15 7.92 13.08
C ASN A 470 -15.71 6.60 13.58
N THR A 471 -15.26 5.40 13.21
CA THR A 471 -15.81 4.16 13.81
C THR A 471 -15.48 4.06 15.31
N LYS A 472 -14.39 4.66 15.82
CA LYS A 472 -14.14 4.73 17.28
C LYS A 472 -15.01 5.78 17.97
N GLN A 473 -15.11 6.98 17.42
CA GLN A 473 -16.04 8.01 17.93
C GLN A 473 -17.51 7.69 17.65
N GLN A 474 -17.84 6.85 16.68
CA GLN A 474 -19.15 6.28 16.41
C GLN A 474 -19.36 4.99 17.19
N VAL A 475 -18.36 4.37 17.82
CA VAL A 475 -18.65 3.32 18.82
C VAL A 475 -19.00 4.01 20.13
N GLU A 476 -18.30 5.07 20.52
CA GLU A 476 -18.70 5.93 21.65
C GLU A 476 -19.99 6.73 21.37
N ALA A 477 -20.18 7.23 20.15
CA ALA A 477 -21.40 7.93 19.75
C ALA A 477 -22.52 6.99 19.23
N LYS A 478 -22.25 5.74 18.80
CA LYS A 478 -23.31 4.72 18.64
C LYS A 478 -23.71 4.14 19.98
N LEU A 479 -22.83 4.05 20.97
CA LEU A 479 -23.25 3.82 22.36
C LEU A 479 -24.22 4.94 22.80
N ALA A 480 -24.01 6.18 22.33
CA ALA A 480 -24.95 7.28 22.54
C ALA A 480 -26.17 7.28 21.59
N ALA A 481 -26.12 6.63 20.42
CA ALA A 481 -27.23 6.56 19.45
C ALA A 481 -28.11 5.30 19.59
N THR A 482 -27.64 4.31 20.34
CA THR A 482 -28.41 3.18 20.83
C THR A 482 -29.16 3.70 22.05
N GLY A 483 -30.42 4.12 21.87
CA GLY A 483 -31.18 4.67 22.99
C GLY A 483 -31.10 3.74 24.18
N THR A 484 -30.76 4.29 25.35
CA THR A 484 -30.68 3.50 26.57
C THR A 484 -32.08 3.13 27.08
N SER A 485 -33.09 3.82 26.56
CA SER A 485 -34.50 3.55 26.79
C SER A 485 -35.32 3.81 25.53
N ALA A 486 -36.53 3.25 25.48
CA ALA A 486 -37.53 3.55 24.47
C ALA A 486 -38.91 3.62 25.09
N ILE A 487 -39.79 4.42 24.51
CA ILE A 487 -41.19 4.58 24.91
C ILE A 487 -42.04 4.02 23.79
N ILE A 488 -42.77 2.94 24.08
CA ILE A 488 -43.71 2.33 23.15
C ILE A 488 -45.07 2.97 23.42
N HIS A 489 -45.51 3.83 22.52
CA HIS A 489 -46.85 4.41 22.58
C HIS A 489 -47.84 3.40 22.02
N THR A 490 -48.76 2.92 22.84
CA THR A 490 -49.82 1.98 22.41
C THR A 490 -51.18 2.63 22.50
N THR A 491 -52.20 2.00 21.90
CA THR A 491 -53.60 2.45 22.06
C THR A 491 -54.10 2.44 23.51
N TYR A 492 -53.43 1.73 24.42
CA TYR A 492 -53.79 1.61 25.84
C TYR A 492 -52.92 2.47 26.76
N GLY A 493 -51.96 3.21 26.22
CA GLY A 493 -51.01 4.05 26.95
C GLY A 493 -49.55 3.71 26.64
N ASP A 494 -48.64 4.31 27.39
CA ASP A 494 -47.21 4.29 27.10
C ASP A 494 -46.50 3.22 27.94
N ILE A 495 -45.58 2.48 27.31
CA ILE A 495 -44.72 1.48 27.98
C ILE A 495 -43.28 1.94 27.84
N HIS A 496 -42.63 2.25 28.96
CA HIS A 496 -41.23 2.64 28.97
C HIS A 496 -40.37 1.41 29.18
N ILE A 497 -39.45 1.17 28.25
CA ILE A 497 -38.51 0.06 28.31
C ILE A 497 -37.08 0.58 28.44
N ARG A 498 -36.29 -0.07 29.29
CA ARG A 498 -34.84 0.09 29.35
C ARG A 498 -34.20 -0.97 28.47
N LEU A 499 -33.29 -0.55 27.61
CA LEU A 499 -32.59 -1.43 26.66
C LEU A 499 -31.22 -1.84 27.21
N PHE A 500 -30.72 -3.01 26.80
CA PHE A 500 -29.46 -3.58 27.25
C PHE A 500 -28.46 -3.77 26.09
N PRO A 501 -27.89 -2.68 25.55
CA PRO A 501 -26.98 -2.75 24.41
C PRO A 501 -25.67 -3.52 24.71
N GLU A 502 -25.25 -3.55 25.98
CA GLU A 502 -24.08 -4.33 26.40
C GLU A 502 -24.33 -5.84 26.38
N ALA A 503 -25.59 -6.27 26.58
CA ALA A 503 -25.95 -7.68 26.68
C ALA A 503 -26.39 -8.27 25.33
N ALA A 504 -27.08 -7.48 24.50
CA ALA A 504 -27.60 -7.90 23.20
C ALA A 504 -27.49 -6.77 22.16
N PRO A 505 -26.26 -6.44 21.70
CA PRO A 505 -26.02 -5.29 20.84
C PRO A 505 -26.77 -5.35 19.51
N LYS A 506 -26.87 -6.52 18.86
CA LYS A 506 -27.58 -6.64 17.57
C LYS A 506 -29.08 -6.56 17.76
N ALA A 507 -29.64 -7.20 18.79
CA ALA A 507 -31.07 -7.13 19.06
C ALA A 507 -31.53 -5.70 19.37
N VAL A 508 -30.73 -4.96 20.16
CA VAL A 508 -31.02 -3.55 20.44
C VAL A 508 -30.84 -2.67 19.21
N GLU A 509 -29.79 -2.87 18.40
CA GLU A 509 -29.60 -2.12 17.14
C GLU A 509 -30.78 -2.35 16.18
N ASN A 510 -31.23 -3.60 16.05
CA ASN A 510 -32.38 -3.97 15.23
C ASN A 510 -33.66 -3.27 15.71
N PHE A 511 -33.98 -3.37 17.01
CA PHE A 511 -35.17 -2.75 17.59
C PHE A 511 -35.16 -1.22 17.46
N VAL A 512 -34.06 -0.57 17.84
CA VAL A 512 -33.93 0.90 17.79
C VAL A 512 -34.03 1.42 16.37
N THR A 513 -33.43 0.73 15.41
CA THR A 513 -33.45 1.15 14.01
C THR A 513 -34.84 0.97 13.40
N HIS A 514 -35.52 -0.15 13.67
CA HIS A 514 -36.93 -0.32 13.26
C HIS A 514 -37.85 0.72 13.90
N ALA A 515 -37.66 1.05 15.17
CA ALA A 515 -38.40 2.11 15.86
C ALA A 515 -38.20 3.47 15.18
N LYS A 516 -36.95 3.88 14.93
CA LYS A 516 -36.61 5.15 14.25
C LYS A 516 -37.13 5.23 12.81
N ASN A 517 -37.15 4.10 12.11
CA ASN A 517 -37.69 4.02 10.75
C ASN A 517 -39.23 3.99 10.72
N GLY A 518 -39.91 4.00 11.87
CA GLY A 518 -41.35 3.89 11.97
C GLY A 518 -41.90 2.52 11.56
N TYR A 519 -41.05 1.48 11.52
CA TYR A 519 -41.44 0.13 11.10
C TYR A 519 -42.49 -0.47 12.03
N TYR A 520 -42.41 -0.17 13.34
CA TYR A 520 -43.39 -0.65 14.32
C TYR A 520 -44.70 0.16 14.35
N ASN A 521 -44.82 1.23 13.56
CA ASN A 521 -45.99 2.10 13.59
C ASN A 521 -47.22 1.35 13.05
N ASN A 522 -48.31 1.39 13.82
CA ASN A 522 -49.56 0.65 13.61
C ASN A 522 -49.45 -0.88 13.65
N ILE A 523 -48.34 -1.46 14.12
CA ILE A 523 -48.24 -2.91 14.29
C ILE A 523 -49.09 -3.36 15.49
N ILE A 524 -49.88 -4.42 15.29
CA ILE A 524 -50.77 -4.98 16.31
C ILE A 524 -50.06 -5.95 17.26
N PHE A 525 -50.56 -6.04 18.49
CA PHE A 525 -50.29 -7.17 19.38
C PHE A 525 -51.12 -8.37 18.88
N HIS A 526 -50.51 -9.20 18.05
CA HIS A 526 -51.19 -10.33 17.40
C HIS A 526 -51.33 -11.55 18.31
N ARG A 527 -50.60 -11.60 19.42
CA ARG A 527 -50.65 -12.70 20.39
C ARG A 527 -50.51 -12.20 21.83
N VAL A 528 -51.50 -12.51 22.66
CA VAL A 528 -51.61 -12.11 24.07
C VAL A 528 -52.04 -13.33 24.88
N ILE A 529 -51.18 -13.76 25.81
CA ILE A 529 -51.42 -14.91 26.67
C ILE A 529 -51.37 -14.44 28.13
N ARG A 530 -52.52 -14.58 28.81
CA ARG A 530 -52.67 -14.18 30.22
C ARG A 530 -51.75 -15.00 31.12
N LYS A 531 -51.10 -14.31 32.06
CA LYS A 531 -50.04 -14.79 32.98
C LYS A 531 -48.83 -15.37 32.28
N PHE A 532 -48.52 -14.87 31.07
CA PHE A 532 -47.35 -15.30 30.34
C PHE A 532 -46.66 -14.14 29.62
N MET A 533 -47.20 -13.66 28.50
CA MET A 533 -46.55 -12.65 27.67
C MET A 533 -47.51 -11.99 26.67
N ILE A 534 -47.11 -10.81 26.21
CA ILE A 534 -47.71 -10.08 25.10
C ILE A 534 -46.70 -9.96 23.96
N GLN A 535 -47.08 -10.31 22.72
CA GLN A 535 -46.20 -10.39 21.56
C GLN A 535 -46.69 -9.50 20.42
N THR A 536 -45.72 -8.88 19.74
CA THR A 536 -45.93 -7.89 18.68
C THR A 536 -44.73 -7.88 17.71
N GLY A 537 -44.68 -6.92 16.79
CA GLY A 537 -43.55 -6.72 15.88
C GLY A 537 -43.62 -7.50 14.57
N ASP A 538 -44.80 -8.03 14.24
CA ASP A 538 -45.10 -8.65 12.94
C ASP A 538 -46.00 -7.72 12.10
N PRO A 539 -45.52 -7.20 10.95
CA PRO A 539 -46.32 -6.38 10.06
C PRO A 539 -47.56 -7.07 9.48
N MET A 540 -47.55 -8.40 9.35
CA MET A 540 -48.69 -9.17 8.83
C MET A 540 -49.73 -9.47 9.92
N GLY A 541 -49.33 -9.44 11.20
CA GLY A 541 -50.21 -9.63 12.35
C GLY A 541 -50.76 -11.05 12.49
N ASP A 542 -50.05 -12.04 11.93
CA ASP A 542 -50.39 -13.48 11.95
C ASP A 542 -49.32 -14.35 12.62
N GLY A 543 -48.19 -13.77 13.02
CA GLY A 543 -47.07 -14.40 13.70
C GLY A 543 -46.02 -14.99 12.76
N THR A 544 -46.19 -14.91 11.44
CA THR A 544 -45.27 -15.50 10.46
C THR A 544 -44.34 -14.49 9.78
N GLY A 545 -44.65 -13.19 9.86
CA GLY A 545 -43.90 -12.14 9.20
C GLY A 545 -42.88 -11.42 10.09
N GLY A 546 -42.09 -10.55 9.47
CA GLY A 546 -41.19 -9.64 10.18
C GLY A 546 -39.70 -9.91 9.94
N ASP A 547 -39.10 -9.08 9.09
CA ASP A 547 -37.67 -9.14 8.76
C ASP A 547 -36.84 -8.24 9.67
N SER A 548 -35.59 -8.62 9.92
CA SER A 548 -34.63 -7.73 10.58
C SER A 548 -34.22 -6.56 9.67
N ILE A 549 -33.57 -5.55 10.24
CA ILE A 549 -33.02 -4.41 9.49
C ILE A 549 -31.98 -4.81 8.43
N TRP A 550 -31.45 -6.03 8.51
CA TRP A 550 -30.47 -6.56 7.56
C TRP A 550 -31.10 -7.40 6.44
N GLY A 551 -32.43 -7.52 6.40
CA GLY A 551 -33.16 -8.30 5.38
C GLY A 551 -32.94 -9.81 5.47
N LYS A 552 -32.46 -10.30 6.62
CA LYS A 552 -32.25 -11.73 6.91
C LYS A 552 -32.34 -11.99 8.42
N ASN A 553 -32.56 -13.23 8.81
CA ASN A 553 -32.50 -13.61 10.23
C ASN A 553 -31.10 -13.37 10.84
N PHE A 554 -31.06 -13.03 12.14
CA PHE A 554 -29.81 -12.86 12.88
C PHE A 554 -29.70 -13.79 14.10
N GLU A 555 -28.46 -13.96 14.57
CA GLU A 555 -28.08 -14.89 15.64
C GLU A 555 -28.64 -14.49 17.02
N ASP A 556 -28.77 -15.47 17.91
CA ASP A 556 -29.18 -15.25 19.30
C ASP A 556 -28.01 -14.70 20.14
N GLU A 557 -28.31 -13.75 21.04
CA GLU A 557 -27.34 -13.11 21.94
C GLU A 557 -27.68 -13.48 23.39
N PHE A 558 -27.12 -14.59 23.87
CA PHE A 558 -27.32 -15.02 25.26
C PHE A 558 -26.32 -14.35 26.20
N SER A 559 -26.81 -13.79 27.30
CA SER A 559 -26.02 -13.08 28.30
C SER A 559 -26.30 -13.60 29.72
N THR A 560 -25.76 -12.93 30.74
CA THR A 560 -26.04 -13.22 32.15
C THR A 560 -27.49 -12.88 32.56
N LEU A 561 -28.26 -12.23 31.69
CA LEU A 561 -29.66 -11.90 31.92
C LEU A 561 -30.54 -13.16 31.82
N ARG A 562 -31.59 -13.19 32.65
CA ARG A 562 -32.54 -14.29 32.77
C ARG A 562 -33.97 -13.75 32.84
N HIS A 563 -34.97 -14.55 32.50
CA HIS A 563 -36.40 -14.28 32.65
C HIS A 563 -36.86 -14.51 34.10
N ASP A 564 -36.06 -14.05 35.05
CA ASP A 564 -36.22 -14.21 36.50
C ASP A 564 -37.27 -13.28 37.09
N LYS A 565 -37.64 -12.23 36.34
CA LYS A 565 -38.58 -11.17 36.70
C LYS A 565 -39.58 -10.93 35.58
N PRO A 566 -40.83 -10.55 35.93
CA PRO A 566 -41.81 -10.11 34.93
C PRO A 566 -41.32 -8.85 34.21
N TYR A 567 -41.98 -8.54 33.10
CA TYR A 567 -41.73 -7.38 32.24
C TYR A 567 -40.40 -7.39 31.50
N THR A 568 -39.85 -8.58 31.27
CA THR A 568 -38.62 -8.76 30.48
C THR A 568 -38.99 -8.74 28.99
N VAL A 569 -38.21 -7.99 28.19
CA VAL A 569 -38.42 -7.81 26.75
C VAL A 569 -37.41 -8.66 25.99
N SER A 570 -37.92 -9.55 25.15
CA SER A 570 -37.11 -10.56 24.45
C SER A 570 -37.55 -10.75 23.00
N MET A 571 -36.63 -11.18 22.15
CA MET A 571 -36.90 -11.46 20.73
C MET A 571 -37.78 -12.72 20.59
N ALA A 572 -38.78 -12.64 19.71
CA ALA A 572 -39.56 -13.80 19.30
C ALA A 572 -38.86 -14.47 18.11
N ASN A 573 -38.45 -15.72 18.29
CA ASN A 573 -37.77 -16.52 17.27
C ASN A 573 -38.54 -17.84 17.05
N ALA A 574 -38.41 -18.42 15.86
CA ALA A 574 -38.99 -19.71 15.46
C ALA A 574 -38.00 -20.89 15.65
N GLY A 575 -36.87 -20.64 16.30
CA GLY A 575 -35.76 -21.56 16.47
C GLY A 575 -34.47 -20.79 16.77
N ARG A 576 -33.37 -21.52 16.96
CA ARG A 576 -32.06 -20.90 17.19
C ARG A 576 -31.64 -20.05 16.00
N ASN A 577 -31.16 -18.84 16.26
CA ASN A 577 -30.63 -17.89 15.29
C ASN A 577 -31.64 -17.45 14.21
N THR A 578 -32.93 -17.39 14.56
CA THR A 578 -33.99 -16.91 13.65
C THR A 578 -34.63 -15.61 14.14
N ASN A 579 -33.83 -14.68 14.68
CA ASN A 579 -34.36 -13.39 15.13
C ASN A 579 -34.71 -12.51 13.93
N GLY A 580 -35.93 -11.97 13.92
CA GLY A 580 -36.46 -11.05 12.90
C GLY A 580 -36.83 -9.69 13.51
N SER A 581 -38.05 -9.21 13.30
CA SER A 581 -38.55 -7.97 13.95
C SER A 581 -39.46 -8.20 15.15
N GLN A 582 -39.97 -9.42 15.34
CA GLN A 582 -40.94 -9.74 16.39
C GLN A 582 -40.29 -9.79 17.78
N PHE A 583 -41.02 -9.32 18.78
CA PHE A 583 -40.60 -9.37 20.19
C PHE A 583 -41.80 -9.53 21.12
N PHE A 584 -41.52 -9.92 22.36
CA PHE A 584 -42.53 -10.06 23.40
C PHE A 584 -42.10 -9.46 24.73
N ILE A 585 -43.09 -9.13 25.56
CA ILE A 585 -42.92 -8.67 26.94
C ILE A 585 -43.56 -9.70 27.86
N THR A 586 -42.78 -10.26 28.80
CA THR A 586 -43.33 -11.22 29.77
C THR A 586 -44.15 -10.51 30.84
N THR A 587 -45.21 -11.14 31.34
CA THR A 587 -46.01 -10.63 32.48
C THR A 587 -45.76 -11.42 33.76
N GLU A 588 -45.17 -12.61 33.64
CA GLU A 588 -44.76 -13.50 34.72
C GLU A 588 -43.30 -13.96 34.55
N LYS A 589 -42.78 -14.65 35.56
CA LYS A 589 -41.46 -15.28 35.49
C LYS A 589 -41.50 -16.48 34.52
N ALA A 590 -40.57 -16.53 33.58
CA ALA A 590 -40.58 -17.51 32.49
C ALA A 590 -39.19 -18.13 32.27
N SER A 591 -38.62 -18.76 33.30
CA SER A 591 -37.25 -19.31 33.29
C SER A 591 -37.00 -20.38 32.20
N TRP A 592 -38.05 -21.01 31.67
CA TRP A 592 -37.92 -21.99 30.57
C TRP A 592 -37.60 -21.37 29.20
N LEU A 593 -37.63 -20.03 29.10
CA LEU A 593 -37.23 -19.24 27.92
C LEU A 593 -35.75 -18.83 27.96
N ASP A 594 -35.07 -19.04 29.09
CA ASP A 594 -33.64 -18.75 29.23
C ASP A 594 -32.83 -19.59 28.24
N ASP A 595 -31.80 -18.97 27.65
CA ASP A 595 -30.93 -19.55 26.62
C ASP A 595 -31.69 -20.05 25.36
N LYS A 596 -32.92 -19.57 25.14
CA LYS A 596 -33.72 -19.79 23.92
C LYS A 596 -34.11 -18.50 23.22
N HIS A 597 -34.39 -17.44 23.99
CA HIS A 597 -34.76 -16.12 23.46
C HIS A 597 -33.79 -15.05 23.95
N THR A 598 -33.36 -14.19 23.02
CA THR A 598 -32.46 -13.06 23.30
C THR A 598 -33.17 -12.00 24.14
N ILE A 599 -32.69 -11.75 25.36
CA ILE A 599 -33.18 -10.67 26.22
C ILE A 599 -32.46 -9.38 25.84
N PHE A 600 -33.21 -8.36 25.43
CA PHE A 600 -32.62 -7.08 24.99
C PHE A 600 -33.16 -5.86 25.75
N GLY A 601 -34.16 -6.04 26.63
CA GLY A 601 -34.67 -4.96 27.47
C GLY A 601 -35.57 -5.39 28.62
N ARG A 602 -36.08 -4.42 29.38
CA ARG A 602 -37.05 -4.61 30.47
C ARG A 602 -37.95 -3.39 30.61
N ALA A 603 -39.25 -3.59 30.80
CA ALA A 603 -40.17 -2.48 31.06
C ALA A 603 -39.97 -1.94 32.49
N ILE A 604 -39.89 -0.61 32.60
CA ILE A 604 -39.62 0.12 33.85
C ILE A 604 -40.81 0.98 34.30
N GLN A 605 -41.64 1.46 33.36
CA GLN A 605 -42.85 2.25 33.62
C GLN A 605 -43.94 1.85 32.61
N GLY A 606 -45.21 2.13 32.91
CA GLY A 606 -46.34 1.64 32.10
C GLY A 606 -46.67 0.17 32.34
N LEU A 607 -46.32 -0.37 33.52
CA LEU A 607 -46.59 -1.77 33.87
C LEU A 607 -48.10 -2.05 33.95
N ASP A 608 -48.90 -1.06 34.35
CA ASP A 608 -50.36 -1.13 34.33
C ASP A 608 -50.90 -1.25 32.90
N VAL A 609 -50.24 -0.64 31.91
CA VAL A 609 -50.58 -0.76 30.48
C VAL A 609 -50.31 -2.19 30.00
N VAL A 610 -49.15 -2.76 30.34
CA VAL A 610 -48.83 -4.17 30.03
C VAL A 610 -49.89 -5.11 30.61
N HIS A 611 -50.31 -4.90 31.87
CA HIS A 611 -51.39 -5.66 32.50
C HIS A 611 -52.76 -5.43 31.87
N LYS A 612 -53.07 -4.22 31.40
CA LYS A 612 -54.32 -3.93 30.68
C LYS A 612 -54.36 -4.68 29.34
N ILE A 613 -53.27 -4.68 28.59
CA ILE A 613 -53.14 -5.43 27.32
C ILE A 613 -53.27 -6.94 27.60
N GLU A 614 -52.61 -7.45 28.64
CA GLU A 614 -52.68 -8.86 29.04
C GLU A 614 -54.10 -9.31 29.41
N ASN A 615 -54.91 -8.44 30.02
CA ASN A 615 -56.27 -8.76 30.44
C ASN A 615 -57.34 -8.41 29.39
N ALA A 616 -56.94 -8.03 28.16
CA ALA A 616 -57.86 -7.84 27.05
C ALA A 616 -58.57 -9.15 26.69
N ARG A 617 -59.79 -9.07 26.12
CA ARG A 617 -60.51 -10.25 25.63
C ARG A 617 -59.79 -10.78 24.39
N VAL A 618 -59.51 -12.08 24.35
CA VAL A 618 -58.77 -12.73 23.27
C VAL A 618 -59.55 -13.90 22.69
N TYR A 619 -59.53 -14.04 21.36
CA TYR A 619 -59.97 -15.21 20.63
C TYR A 619 -58.76 -15.91 20.01
N LYS A 620 -58.52 -17.19 20.37
CA LYS A 620 -57.33 -17.95 19.93
C LYS A 620 -56.01 -17.18 20.13
N GLU A 621 -55.84 -16.59 21.32
CA GLU A 621 -54.68 -15.79 21.74
C GLU A 621 -54.54 -14.42 21.04
N LYS A 622 -55.41 -14.06 20.09
CA LYS A 622 -55.44 -12.74 19.46
C LYS A 622 -56.48 -11.83 20.13
N PRO A 623 -56.16 -10.58 20.51
CA PRO A 623 -57.12 -9.63 21.05
C PRO A 623 -58.35 -9.42 20.14
N GLU A 624 -59.54 -9.43 20.71
CA GLU A 624 -60.81 -9.13 19.99
C GLU A 624 -60.87 -7.66 19.57
N GLU A 625 -60.37 -6.76 20.43
CA GLU A 625 -60.15 -5.35 20.12
C GLU A 625 -58.70 -5.15 19.68
N GLU A 626 -58.48 -4.45 18.57
CA GLU A 626 -57.14 -4.23 18.03
C GLU A 626 -56.31 -3.33 18.94
N ILE A 627 -55.30 -3.92 19.58
CA ILE A 627 -54.28 -3.22 20.34
C ILE A 627 -53.07 -3.03 19.43
N LYS A 628 -52.65 -1.79 19.20
CA LYS A 628 -51.54 -1.48 18.30
C LYS A 628 -50.54 -0.51 18.90
N ILE A 629 -49.32 -0.58 18.38
CA ILE A 629 -48.26 0.41 18.60
C ILE A 629 -48.56 1.60 17.70
N ILE A 630 -48.62 2.81 18.26
CA ILE A 630 -48.80 4.06 17.51
C ILE A 630 -47.45 4.45 16.91
N ASN A 631 -46.43 4.59 17.78
CA ASN A 631 -45.04 4.84 17.46
C ASN A 631 -44.14 4.36 18.61
N ILE A 632 -42.84 4.30 18.36
CA ILE A 632 -41.83 4.04 19.39
C ILE A 632 -40.82 5.17 19.37
N ASP A 633 -40.72 5.90 20.48
CA ASP A 633 -39.75 6.97 20.64
C ASP A 633 -38.51 6.43 21.36
N VAL A 634 -37.35 6.57 20.72
CA VAL A 634 -36.06 6.11 21.27
C VAL A 634 -35.39 7.27 22.01
N VAL A 635 -35.06 7.06 23.29
CA VAL A 635 -34.52 8.07 24.22
C VAL A 635 -33.05 7.83 24.53
#